data_AF-A0AA36EWC6-F1
#
_entry.id   AF-A0AA36EWC6-F1
#
_cell.length_a   1.000
_cell.length_b   1.000
_cell.length_c   1.000
_cell.angle_alpha   90.00
_cell.angle_beta   90.00
_cell.angle_gamma   90.00
#
_symmetry.space_group_name_H-M   'P 1'
#
loop_
_entity.id
_entity.type
_entity.pdbx_description
1 polymer ?
#
loop_
_entity_poly.entity_id
_entity_poly.type
_entity_poly.pdbx_seq_one_letter_code
_entity_poly.pdbx_strand_id
1 'polypeptide(L)'
;MADIDEKELNSLVLPCLLPAATLEVKKMALDVAVSYSEHEVGKKVLSKSETLKYFMMLTAESDCAVSKQAFTILINILADTDIAEKFLEIQEAKAFGLEAFDKITDREFESADMMCMLLSNVSRTEQCAAIITKWFPEDKINGIVEKIVSALVELNYNKKGCYLHHLSLVLCNLSQVSQIRAILLDKERRLITKLISFLSFEKSTIRRKGCAGVIKNCCFDTSCHDWLLSDVVDILPYLLLPLAGPEEFDDEDNASLPLDLQYLSPDKTRETDPETRRTLIDAVFQV
;
A
#
# COMPACT_ATOMS: atom_id res chain seq x y z
N MET A 1 -25.93 16.26 8.67
CA MET A 1 -26.72 15.02 8.86
C MET A 1 -27.37 15.10 10.23
N ALA A 2 -28.58 14.56 10.41
CA ALA A 2 -29.12 14.39 11.76
C ALA A 2 -28.16 13.50 12.57
N ASP A 3 -28.01 13.78 13.86
CA ASP A 3 -27.24 12.90 14.77
C ASP A 3 -28.04 11.61 14.99
N ILE A 4 -27.86 10.65 14.08
CA ILE A 4 -28.40 9.30 14.18
C ILE A 4 -27.62 8.56 15.27
N ASP A 5 -28.32 7.90 16.18
CA ASP A 5 -27.68 7.10 17.24
C ASP A 5 -27.21 5.72 16.74
N GLU A 6 -26.43 4.98 17.55
CA GLU A 6 -25.90 3.67 17.17
C GLU A 6 -27.02 2.65 16.84
N LYS A 7 -28.17 2.73 17.51
CA LYS A 7 -29.28 1.79 17.34
C LYS A 7 -30.03 2.07 16.04
N GLU A 8 -30.31 3.34 15.78
CA GLU A 8 -30.94 3.80 14.55
C GLU A 8 -30.03 3.51 13.34
N LEU A 9 -28.74 3.83 13.41
CA LEU A 9 -27.80 3.51 12.34
C LEU A 9 -27.71 2.00 12.07
N ASN A 10 -27.60 1.19 13.14
CA ASN A 10 -27.58 -0.26 13.00
C ASN A 10 -28.87 -0.77 12.32
N SER A 11 -30.02 -0.17 12.61
CA SER A 11 -31.31 -0.54 11.98
C SER A 11 -31.37 -0.19 10.49
N LEU A 12 -30.69 0.89 10.06
CA LEU A 12 -30.63 1.34 8.67
C LEU A 12 -29.62 0.54 7.84
N VAL A 13 -28.57 0.03 8.47
CA VAL A 13 -27.52 -0.78 7.81
C VAL A 13 -27.88 -2.27 7.81
N LEU A 14 -28.58 -2.78 8.82
CA LEU A 14 -28.99 -4.19 8.90
C LEU A 14 -29.65 -4.74 7.61
N PRO A 15 -30.50 -3.99 6.88
CA PRO A 15 -31.07 -4.45 5.63
C PRO A 15 -30.03 -4.79 4.57
N CYS A 16 -28.87 -4.11 4.55
CA CYS A 16 -27.80 -4.52 3.63
C CYS A 16 -27.35 -5.93 3.97
N LEU A 17 -27.16 -6.28 5.25
CA LEU A 17 -26.64 -7.56 5.72
C LEU A 17 -27.52 -8.79 5.40
N LEU A 18 -28.76 -8.59 4.96
CA LEU A 18 -29.71 -9.68 4.71
C LEU A 18 -29.46 -10.32 3.33
N PRO A 19 -29.25 -11.64 3.25
CA PRO A 19 -29.06 -12.34 1.96
C PRO A 19 -30.21 -12.16 0.97
N ALA A 20 -31.43 -11.93 1.47
CA ALA A 20 -32.64 -11.71 0.67
C ALA A 20 -32.89 -10.24 0.28
N ALA A 21 -31.99 -9.32 0.65
CA ALA A 21 -32.16 -7.90 0.33
C ALA A 21 -32.11 -7.65 -1.18
N THR A 22 -33.09 -6.87 -1.67
CA THR A 22 -33.09 -6.44 -3.07
C THR A 22 -31.93 -5.48 -3.33
N LEU A 23 -31.54 -5.34 -4.61
CA LEU A 23 -30.47 -4.44 -5.02
C LEU A 23 -30.72 -2.99 -4.55
N GLU A 24 -31.96 -2.52 -4.64
CA GLU A 24 -32.35 -1.18 -4.19
C GLU A 24 -32.17 -1.00 -2.68
N VAL A 25 -32.58 -2.01 -1.88
CA VAL A 25 -32.41 -1.99 -0.42
C VAL A 25 -30.92 -1.97 -0.05
N LYS A 26 -30.09 -2.77 -0.75
CA LYS A 26 -28.63 -2.75 -0.54
C LYS A 26 -28.06 -1.35 -0.82
N LYS A 27 -28.42 -0.72 -1.95
CA LYS A 27 -27.93 0.62 -2.33
C LYS A 27 -28.30 1.68 -1.29
N MET A 28 -29.56 1.74 -0.86
CA MET A 28 -29.99 2.71 0.16
C MET A 28 -29.25 2.53 1.49
N ALA A 29 -29.09 1.29 1.95
CA ALA A 29 -28.38 1.02 3.20
C ALA A 29 -26.88 1.32 3.09
N LEU A 30 -26.26 1.08 1.92
CA LEU A 30 -24.86 1.42 1.67
C LEU A 30 -24.64 2.93 1.55
N ASP A 31 -25.58 3.70 0.98
CA ASP A 31 -25.51 5.17 0.95
C ASP A 31 -25.40 5.74 2.37
N VAL A 32 -26.22 5.22 3.29
CA VAL A 32 -26.16 5.57 4.71
C VAL A 32 -24.83 5.13 5.32
N ALA A 33 -24.42 3.89 5.10
CA ALA A 33 -23.17 3.36 5.67
C ALA A 33 -21.93 4.15 5.22
N VAL A 34 -21.83 4.51 3.93
CA VAL A 34 -20.76 5.36 3.39
C VAL A 34 -20.74 6.70 4.12
N SER A 35 -21.90 7.35 4.25
CA SER A 35 -22.02 8.66 4.89
C SER A 35 -21.58 8.67 6.36
N TYR A 36 -21.68 7.52 7.06
CA TYR A 36 -21.25 7.38 8.46
C TYR A 36 -19.89 6.69 8.63
N SER A 37 -19.25 6.19 7.56
CA SER A 37 -18.04 5.36 7.66
C SER A 37 -16.82 6.05 8.27
N GLU A 38 -16.77 7.38 8.23
CA GLU A 38 -15.73 8.21 8.84
C GLU A 38 -16.14 8.79 10.21
N HIS A 39 -17.41 8.65 10.59
CA HIS A 39 -17.94 9.14 11.87
C HIS A 39 -17.71 8.13 12.99
N GLU A 40 -17.46 8.61 14.21
CA GLU A 40 -17.23 7.76 15.40
C GLU A 40 -18.39 6.78 15.68
N VAL A 41 -19.65 7.25 15.56
CA VAL A 41 -20.84 6.39 15.70
C VAL A 41 -20.86 5.30 14.63
N GLY A 42 -20.52 5.67 13.39
CA GLY A 42 -20.47 4.73 12.27
C GLY A 42 -19.37 3.70 12.42
N LYS A 43 -18.15 4.11 12.79
CA LYS A 43 -17.05 3.18 13.09
C LYS A 43 -17.46 2.11 14.09
N LYS A 44 -18.15 2.45 15.19
CA LYS A 44 -18.62 1.46 16.17
C LYS A 44 -19.64 0.45 15.61
N VAL A 45 -20.58 0.91 14.79
CA VAL A 45 -21.63 0.04 14.21
C VAL A 45 -21.07 -0.81 13.08
N LEU A 46 -20.27 -0.19 12.21
CA LEU A 46 -19.81 -0.78 10.96
C LEU A 46 -18.57 -1.67 11.13
N SER A 47 -17.82 -1.52 12.22
CA SER A 47 -16.67 -2.39 12.56
C SER A 47 -17.03 -3.70 13.28
N LYS A 48 -18.33 -3.96 13.51
CA LYS A 48 -18.76 -5.25 14.06
C LYS A 48 -18.40 -6.37 13.09
N SER A 49 -17.94 -7.50 13.62
CA SER A 49 -17.44 -8.62 12.80
C SER A 49 -18.43 -9.07 11.72
N GLU A 50 -19.71 -9.25 12.06
CA GLU A 50 -20.76 -9.64 11.08
C GLU A 50 -20.95 -8.60 9.97
N THR A 51 -20.85 -7.31 10.31
CA THR A 51 -20.95 -6.22 9.35
C THR A 51 -19.74 -6.19 8.41
N LEU A 52 -18.53 -6.37 8.95
CA LEU A 52 -17.28 -6.45 8.17
C LEU A 52 -17.29 -7.65 7.22
N LYS A 53 -17.74 -8.83 7.68
CA LYS A 53 -17.92 -10.02 6.83
C LYS A 53 -18.80 -9.73 5.63
N TYR A 54 -19.92 -9.05 5.87
CA TYR A 54 -20.83 -8.72 4.79
C TYR A 54 -20.22 -7.72 3.81
N PHE A 55 -19.52 -6.69 4.28
CA PHE A 55 -18.83 -5.77 3.39
C PHE A 55 -17.73 -6.46 2.58
N MET A 56 -16.98 -7.40 3.16
CA MET A 56 -16.03 -8.23 2.39
C MET A 56 -16.74 -8.94 1.24
N MET A 57 -17.88 -9.59 1.50
CA MET A 57 -18.66 -10.25 0.44
C MET A 57 -19.16 -9.28 -0.63
N LEU A 58 -19.64 -8.09 -0.22
CA LEU A 58 -20.15 -7.09 -1.15
C LEU A 58 -19.07 -6.53 -2.08
N THR A 59 -17.79 -6.59 -1.73
CA THR A 59 -16.71 -6.18 -2.65
C THR A 59 -16.69 -7.00 -3.95
N ALA A 60 -17.21 -8.23 -3.92
CA ALA A 60 -17.31 -9.12 -5.07
C ALA A 60 -18.69 -9.05 -5.80
N GLU A 61 -19.57 -8.13 -5.42
CA GLU A 61 -20.87 -7.98 -6.08
C GLU A 61 -20.76 -7.55 -7.54
N SER A 62 -21.68 -8.06 -8.36
CA SER A 62 -21.72 -7.77 -9.80
C SER A 62 -22.14 -6.32 -10.10
N ASP A 63 -22.94 -5.71 -9.23
CA ASP A 63 -23.29 -4.29 -9.35
C ASP A 63 -22.11 -3.42 -8.90
N CYS A 64 -21.53 -2.70 -9.87
CA CYS A 64 -20.34 -1.88 -9.66
C CYS A 64 -20.53 -0.80 -8.58
N ALA A 65 -21.74 -0.25 -8.42
CA ALA A 65 -22.00 0.76 -7.39
C ALA A 65 -21.96 0.13 -5.99
N VAL A 66 -22.59 -1.03 -5.82
CA VAL A 66 -22.55 -1.79 -4.55
C VAL A 66 -21.13 -2.19 -4.17
N SER A 67 -20.37 -2.77 -5.11
CA SER A 67 -18.97 -3.16 -4.87
C SER A 67 -18.11 -1.97 -4.48
N LYS A 68 -18.20 -0.85 -5.22
CA LYS A 68 -17.46 0.39 -4.91
C LYS A 68 -17.82 0.95 -3.54
N GLN A 69 -19.10 0.98 -3.17
CA GLN A 69 -19.52 1.47 -1.86
C GLN A 69 -18.97 0.58 -0.73
N ALA A 70 -18.99 -0.75 -0.90
CA ALA A 70 -18.41 -1.67 0.06
C ALA A 70 -16.90 -1.43 0.24
N PHE A 71 -16.15 -1.24 -0.85
CA PHE A 71 -14.74 -0.85 -0.78
C PHE A 71 -14.55 0.47 -0.04
N THR A 72 -15.33 1.51 -0.36
CA THR A 72 -15.23 2.82 0.31
C THR A 72 -15.45 2.69 1.81
N ILE A 73 -16.49 1.97 2.23
CA ILE A 73 -16.78 1.74 3.65
C ILE A 73 -15.61 1.03 4.35
N LEU A 74 -15.10 -0.05 3.76
CA LEU A 74 -13.98 -0.80 4.32
C LEU A 74 -12.70 0.05 4.38
N ILE A 75 -12.37 0.79 3.33
CA ILE A 75 -11.20 1.68 3.29
C ILE A 75 -11.28 2.72 4.42
N ASN A 76 -12.44 3.35 4.58
CA ASN A 76 -12.66 4.39 5.58
C ASN A 76 -12.57 3.85 7.02
N ILE A 77 -13.23 2.72 7.29
CA ILE A 77 -13.24 2.12 8.63
C ILE A 77 -11.87 1.54 8.99
N LEU A 78 -11.24 0.83 8.06
CA LEU A 78 -9.94 0.17 8.27
C LEU A 78 -8.78 1.18 8.24
N ALA A 79 -9.04 2.45 7.92
CA ALA A 79 -8.07 3.51 8.16
C ALA A 79 -7.75 3.67 9.65
N ASP A 80 -8.66 3.25 10.54
CA ASP A 80 -8.46 3.16 11.98
C ASP A 80 -7.66 1.89 12.34
N THR A 81 -6.50 2.07 12.97
CA THR A 81 -5.56 0.97 13.22
C THR A 81 -6.13 -0.10 14.16
N ASP A 82 -6.89 0.31 15.20
CA ASP A 82 -7.47 -0.64 16.16
C ASP A 82 -8.54 -1.51 15.50
N ILE A 83 -9.28 -0.95 14.53
CA ILE A 83 -10.29 -1.67 13.77
C ILE A 83 -9.62 -2.59 12.74
N ALA A 84 -8.56 -2.13 12.08
CA ALA A 84 -7.77 -2.95 11.16
C ALA A 84 -7.17 -4.18 11.84
N GLU A 85 -6.64 -4.05 13.06
CA GLU A 85 -6.13 -5.18 13.84
C GLU A 85 -7.23 -6.20 14.14
N LYS A 86 -8.39 -5.74 14.63
CA LYS A 86 -9.56 -6.61 14.88
C LYS A 86 -10.10 -7.26 13.61
N PHE A 87 -10.02 -6.57 12.47
CA PHE A 87 -10.44 -7.12 11.18
C PHE A 87 -9.60 -8.35 10.81
N LEU A 88 -8.29 -8.33 11.06
CA LEU A 88 -7.41 -9.47 10.77
C LEU A 88 -7.69 -10.72 11.65
N GLU A 89 -8.36 -10.55 12.78
CA GLU A 89 -8.75 -11.65 13.68
C GLU A 89 -10.03 -12.36 13.23
N ILE A 90 -10.79 -11.79 12.28
CA ILE A 90 -12.00 -12.39 11.73
C ILE A 90 -11.63 -13.65 10.94
N GLN A 91 -12.40 -14.74 11.14
CA GLN A 91 -12.14 -16.05 10.53
C GLN A 91 -11.98 -15.98 8.99
N GLU A 92 -12.79 -15.15 8.34
CA GLU A 92 -12.83 -14.97 6.89
C GLU A 92 -11.71 -14.06 6.35
N ALA A 93 -11.04 -13.28 7.22
CA ALA A 93 -10.06 -12.28 6.80
C ALA A 93 -8.87 -12.89 6.05
N LYS A 94 -8.41 -14.08 6.45
CA LYS A 94 -7.34 -14.79 5.74
C LYS A 94 -7.75 -15.15 4.30
N ALA A 95 -8.96 -15.68 4.12
CA ALA A 95 -9.44 -16.07 2.79
C ALA A 95 -9.62 -14.84 1.90
N PHE A 96 -10.25 -13.79 2.44
CA PHE A 96 -10.42 -12.51 1.77
C PHE A 96 -9.07 -11.88 1.38
N GLY A 97 -8.10 -11.88 2.31
CA GLY A 97 -6.77 -11.34 2.08
C GLY A 97 -6.00 -12.07 0.99
N LEU A 98 -6.00 -13.41 1.00
CA LEU A 98 -5.36 -14.20 -0.06
C LEU A 98 -5.98 -13.93 -1.43
N GLU A 99 -7.32 -13.91 -1.51
CA GLU A 99 -8.00 -13.52 -2.74
C GLU A 99 -7.66 -12.09 -3.16
N ALA A 100 -7.57 -11.15 -2.22
CA ALA A 100 -7.19 -9.77 -2.49
C ALA A 100 -5.81 -9.68 -3.15
N PHE A 101 -4.81 -10.43 -2.66
CA PHE A 101 -3.46 -10.48 -3.27
C PHE A 101 -3.48 -11.07 -4.68
N ASP A 102 -4.29 -12.10 -4.93
CA ASP A 102 -4.49 -12.62 -6.29
C ASP A 102 -5.15 -11.57 -7.19
N LYS A 103 -6.18 -10.86 -6.70
CA LYS A 103 -6.93 -9.85 -7.45
C LYS A 103 -6.11 -8.60 -7.79
N ILE A 104 -5.28 -8.08 -6.89
CA ILE A 104 -4.44 -6.89 -7.20
C ILE A 104 -3.35 -7.20 -8.24
N THR A 105 -3.02 -8.48 -8.44
CA THR A 105 -2.10 -8.93 -9.49
C THR A 105 -2.82 -9.46 -10.74
N ASP A 106 -4.15 -9.44 -10.76
CA ASP A 106 -4.96 -9.69 -11.95
C ASP A 106 -5.02 -8.43 -12.82
N ARG A 107 -4.63 -8.57 -14.08
CA ARG A 107 -4.59 -7.46 -15.05
C ARG A 107 -6.00 -6.98 -15.44
N GLU A 108 -7.03 -7.79 -15.22
CA GLU A 108 -8.41 -7.47 -15.61
C GLU A 108 -9.29 -7.03 -14.42
N PHE A 109 -8.74 -6.94 -13.21
CA PHE A 109 -9.53 -6.55 -12.04
C PHE A 109 -9.78 -5.04 -12.00
N GLU A 110 -11.05 -4.63 -12.08
CA GLU A 110 -11.49 -3.22 -12.20
C GLU A 110 -11.36 -2.42 -10.89
N SER A 111 -11.30 -3.09 -9.74
CA SER A 111 -11.23 -2.45 -8.42
C SER A 111 -9.85 -2.60 -7.77
N ALA A 112 -8.81 -2.85 -8.57
CA ALA A 112 -7.46 -3.13 -8.07
C ALA A 112 -6.88 -1.98 -7.24
N ASP A 113 -7.14 -0.72 -7.63
CA ASP A 113 -6.70 0.45 -6.85
C ASP A 113 -7.35 0.51 -5.46
N MET A 114 -8.67 0.27 -5.38
CA MET A 114 -9.40 0.26 -4.10
C MET A 114 -8.94 -0.89 -3.21
N MET A 115 -8.68 -2.07 -3.79
CA MET A 115 -8.13 -3.19 -3.05
C MET A 115 -6.72 -2.90 -2.53
N CYS A 116 -5.87 -2.23 -3.31
CA CYS A 116 -4.56 -1.78 -2.84
C CYS A 116 -4.67 -0.78 -1.68
N MET A 117 -5.62 0.16 -1.74
CA MET A 117 -5.89 1.10 -0.64
C MET A 117 -6.31 0.37 0.64
N LEU A 118 -7.27 -0.56 0.53
CA LEU A 118 -7.72 -1.38 1.65
C LEU A 118 -6.56 -2.18 2.25
N LEU A 119 -5.80 -2.91 1.42
CA LEU A 119 -4.63 -3.67 1.87
C LEU A 119 -3.58 -2.79 2.55
N SER A 120 -3.37 -1.56 2.06
CA SER A 120 -2.40 -0.63 2.66
C SER A 120 -2.83 -0.15 4.05
N ASN A 121 -4.14 -0.10 4.31
CA ASN A 121 -4.69 0.21 5.63
C ASN A 121 -4.53 -0.97 6.59
N VAL A 122 -4.92 -2.18 6.18
CA VAL A 122 -4.87 -3.36 7.06
C VAL A 122 -3.47 -3.94 7.28
N SER A 123 -2.46 -3.50 6.52
CA SER A 123 -1.08 -3.96 6.68
C SER A 123 -0.18 -2.98 7.45
N ARG A 124 -0.72 -1.83 7.90
CA ARG A 124 0.08 -0.66 8.31
C ARG A 124 1.11 -0.93 9.40
N THR A 125 0.74 -1.64 10.46
CA THR A 125 1.66 -1.94 11.57
C THR A 125 2.49 -3.19 11.26
N GLU A 126 3.70 -3.29 11.81
CA GLU A 126 4.54 -4.49 11.67
C GLU A 126 3.80 -5.76 12.12
N GLN A 127 2.99 -5.68 13.19
CA GLN A 127 2.16 -6.80 13.66
C GLN A 127 1.14 -7.23 12.59
N CYS A 128 0.42 -6.27 12.00
CA CYS A 128 -0.53 -6.54 10.92
C CYS A 128 0.16 -7.16 9.70
N ALA A 129 1.29 -6.57 9.27
CA ALA A 129 2.09 -7.08 8.17
C ALA A 129 2.60 -8.51 8.44
N ALA A 130 2.99 -8.82 9.68
CA ALA A 130 3.41 -10.15 10.10
C ALA A 130 2.26 -11.17 10.07
N ILE A 131 1.04 -10.78 10.48
CA ILE A 131 -0.16 -11.63 10.37
C ILE A 131 -0.44 -11.95 8.90
N ILE A 132 -0.46 -10.92 8.04
CA ILE A 132 -0.71 -11.08 6.59
C ILE A 132 0.36 -11.97 5.96
N THR A 133 1.64 -11.77 6.30
CA THR A 133 2.75 -12.58 5.78
C THR A 133 2.57 -14.08 6.11
N LYS A 134 2.06 -14.40 7.30
CA LYS A 134 1.75 -15.79 7.72
C LYS A 134 0.59 -16.43 6.94
N TRP A 135 -0.20 -15.65 6.19
CA TRP A 135 -1.22 -16.21 5.33
C TRP A 135 -0.64 -16.85 4.08
N PHE A 136 0.51 -16.36 3.61
CA PHE A 136 1.18 -16.87 2.42
C PHE A 136 1.77 -18.26 2.66
N PRO A 137 1.53 -19.24 1.77
CA PRO A 137 2.22 -20.53 1.84
C PRO A 137 3.74 -20.35 1.72
N GLU A 138 4.51 -21.03 2.56
CA GLU A 138 5.98 -20.90 2.62
C GLU A 138 6.65 -21.19 1.27
N ASP A 139 6.13 -22.13 0.50
CA ASP A 139 6.63 -22.50 -0.83
C ASP A 139 6.27 -21.49 -1.93
N LYS A 140 5.33 -20.57 -1.66
CA LYS A 140 4.79 -19.62 -2.64
C LYS A 140 5.11 -18.16 -2.35
N ILE A 141 5.55 -17.83 -1.13
CA ILE A 141 5.77 -16.43 -0.71
C ILE A 141 6.70 -15.66 -1.66
N ASN A 142 7.78 -16.29 -2.14
CA ASN A 142 8.71 -15.66 -3.09
C ASN A 142 7.97 -15.24 -4.37
N GLY A 143 7.18 -16.15 -4.95
CA GLY A 143 6.41 -15.88 -6.16
C GLY A 143 5.31 -14.82 -5.95
N ILE A 144 4.72 -14.74 -4.76
CA ILE A 144 3.74 -13.70 -4.41
C ILE A 144 4.42 -12.32 -4.38
N VAL A 145 5.55 -12.20 -3.69
CA VAL A 145 6.32 -10.94 -3.61
C VAL A 145 6.84 -10.54 -5.00
N GLU A 146 7.34 -11.48 -5.80
CA GLU A 146 7.77 -11.23 -7.18
C GLU A 146 6.62 -10.70 -8.06
N LYS A 147 5.42 -11.26 -7.93
CA LYS A 147 4.22 -10.76 -8.65
C LYS A 147 3.82 -9.37 -8.19
N ILE A 148 3.85 -9.09 -6.88
CA ILE A 148 3.58 -7.75 -6.34
C ILE A 148 4.55 -6.72 -6.92
N VAL A 149 5.86 -7.01 -6.89
CA VAL A 149 6.88 -6.13 -7.46
C VAL A 149 6.64 -5.95 -8.96
N SER A 150 6.40 -7.03 -9.71
CA SER A 150 6.15 -6.97 -11.15
C SER A 150 4.93 -6.10 -11.49
N ALA A 151 3.84 -6.24 -10.73
CA ALA A 151 2.63 -5.43 -10.90
C ALA A 151 2.86 -3.95 -10.57
N LEU A 152 3.69 -3.66 -9.57
CA LEU A 152 4.03 -2.29 -9.17
C LEU A 152 4.91 -1.56 -10.21
N VAL A 153 5.89 -2.27 -10.79
CA VAL A 153 6.91 -1.64 -11.65
C VAL A 153 6.45 -1.47 -13.11
N GLU A 154 5.49 -2.27 -13.58
CA GLU A 154 4.92 -2.12 -14.91
C GLU A 154 3.83 -1.03 -14.90
N LEU A 155 4.11 0.16 -15.46
CA LEU A 155 3.24 1.34 -15.35
C LEU A 155 1.80 1.16 -15.86
N ASN A 156 1.58 0.24 -16.80
CA ASN A 156 0.27 -0.10 -17.37
C ASN A 156 -0.06 -1.58 -17.13
N TYR A 157 0.32 -2.12 -15.97
CA TYR A 157 0.13 -3.53 -15.64
C TYR A 157 -1.35 -3.96 -15.77
N ASN A 158 -2.24 -3.19 -15.14
CA ASN A 158 -3.68 -3.41 -15.17
C ASN A 158 -4.31 -2.77 -16.43
N LYS A 159 -5.19 -3.52 -17.10
CA LYS A 159 -5.82 -3.18 -18.37
C LYS A 159 -7.18 -2.50 -18.22
N LYS A 160 -7.65 -2.31 -16.99
CA LYS A 160 -8.92 -1.64 -16.65
C LYS A 160 -8.74 -0.20 -16.18
N GLY A 161 -7.52 0.34 -16.28
CA GLY A 161 -7.22 1.72 -15.93
C GLY A 161 -6.86 1.94 -14.46
N CYS A 162 -6.56 0.88 -13.70
CA CYS A 162 -5.98 1.02 -12.37
C CYS A 162 -4.47 1.27 -12.44
N TYR A 163 -3.96 2.16 -11.58
CA TYR A 163 -2.54 2.53 -11.60
C TYR A 163 -1.69 1.74 -10.61
N LEU A 164 -2.28 1.17 -9.57
CA LEU A 164 -1.63 0.43 -8.48
C LEU A 164 -0.64 1.28 -7.68
N HIS A 165 -0.95 2.54 -7.42
CA HIS A 165 -0.06 3.41 -6.63
C HIS A 165 0.03 2.95 -5.18
N HIS A 166 -1.09 2.61 -4.53
CA HIS A 166 -1.10 2.15 -3.15
C HIS A 166 -0.45 0.78 -2.95
N LEU A 167 -0.17 0.03 -4.02
CA LEU A 167 0.59 -1.22 -3.94
C LEU A 167 2.03 -0.98 -3.42
N SER A 168 2.60 0.20 -3.65
CA SER A 168 3.90 0.57 -3.04
C SER A 168 3.79 0.67 -1.52
N LEU A 169 2.67 1.14 -0.98
CA LEU A 169 2.44 1.24 0.46
C LEU A 169 2.19 -0.15 1.06
N VAL A 170 1.46 -1.03 0.36
CA VAL A 170 1.32 -2.44 0.77
C VAL A 170 2.70 -3.11 0.86
N LEU A 171 3.54 -2.95 -0.17
CA LEU A 171 4.88 -3.54 -0.17
C LEU A 171 5.78 -2.93 0.91
N CYS A 172 5.70 -1.61 1.13
CA CYS A 172 6.37 -0.90 2.23
C CYS A 172 6.00 -1.52 3.57
N ASN A 173 4.70 -1.69 3.82
CA ASN A 173 4.20 -2.26 5.05
C ASN A 173 4.68 -3.70 5.25
N LEU A 174 4.60 -4.54 4.22
CA LEU A 174 5.08 -5.93 4.26
C LEU A 174 6.60 -6.01 4.49
N SER A 175 7.38 -5.08 3.95
CA SER A 175 8.84 -5.04 4.13
C SER A 175 9.30 -4.71 5.57
N GLN A 176 8.38 -4.37 6.48
CA GLN A 176 8.67 -4.35 7.91
C GLN A 176 9.03 -5.76 8.44
N VAL A 177 8.53 -6.81 7.79
CA VAL A 177 8.81 -8.21 8.13
C VAL A 177 10.13 -8.67 7.49
N SER A 178 11.03 -9.24 8.30
CA SER A 178 12.36 -9.69 7.86
C SER A 178 12.32 -10.70 6.71
N GLN A 179 11.36 -11.63 6.73
CA GLN A 179 11.17 -12.60 5.66
C GLN A 179 10.88 -11.93 4.31
N ILE A 180 10.10 -10.85 4.29
CA ILE A 180 9.80 -10.10 3.07
C ILE A 180 11.04 -9.35 2.59
N ARG A 181 11.81 -8.74 3.51
CA ARG A 181 13.07 -8.07 3.16
C ARG A 181 14.08 -9.03 2.54
N ALA A 182 14.23 -10.23 3.09
CA ALA A 182 15.12 -11.25 2.55
C ALA A 182 14.80 -11.58 1.08
N ILE A 183 13.51 -11.60 0.71
CA ILE A 183 13.07 -11.84 -0.68
C ILE A 183 13.39 -10.63 -1.57
N LEU A 184 13.17 -9.41 -1.06
CA LEU A 184 13.47 -8.17 -1.79
C LEU A 184 14.98 -7.99 -2.04
N LEU A 185 15.79 -8.43 -1.07
CA LEU A 185 17.25 -8.36 -1.06
C LEU A 185 17.95 -9.59 -1.67
N ASP A 186 17.19 -10.51 -2.25
CA ASP A 186 17.76 -11.69 -2.92
C ASP A 186 18.51 -11.29 -4.20
N LYS A 187 19.82 -11.60 -4.23
CA LYS A 187 20.77 -11.16 -5.27
C LYS A 187 20.48 -11.75 -6.65
N GLU A 188 19.82 -12.90 -6.71
CA GLU A 188 19.43 -13.56 -7.97
C GLU A 188 18.16 -12.92 -8.54
N ARG A 189 17.18 -12.60 -7.69
CA ARG A 189 15.90 -11.98 -8.11
C ARG A 189 16.03 -10.50 -8.44
N ARG A 190 16.94 -9.80 -7.74
CA ARG A 190 17.21 -8.36 -7.91
C ARG A 190 15.92 -7.53 -7.88
N LEU A 191 15.03 -7.80 -6.92
CA LEU A 191 13.75 -7.08 -6.86
C LEU A 191 13.95 -5.63 -6.44
N ILE A 192 14.86 -5.36 -5.51
CA ILE A 192 15.13 -4.01 -5.02
C ILE A 192 15.59 -3.05 -6.13
N THR A 193 16.38 -3.52 -7.11
CA THR A 193 16.85 -2.68 -8.23
C THR A 193 15.71 -2.23 -9.14
N LYS A 194 14.58 -2.94 -9.16
CA LYS A 194 13.37 -2.54 -9.90
C LYS A 194 12.60 -1.44 -9.18
N LEU A 195 12.84 -1.24 -7.88
CA LEU A 195 12.11 -0.30 -7.02
C LEU A 195 12.84 1.05 -6.87
N ILE A 196 14.18 1.06 -6.87
CA ILE A 196 14.98 2.28 -6.66
C ILE A 196 14.70 3.37 -7.72
N SER A 197 14.38 2.98 -8.96
CA SER A 197 14.01 3.92 -10.02
C SER A 197 12.71 4.69 -9.72
N PHE A 198 11.89 4.20 -8.79
CA PHE A 198 10.64 4.86 -8.40
C PHE A 198 10.83 5.91 -7.30
N LEU A 199 12.04 6.11 -6.76
CA LEU A 199 12.31 7.17 -5.78
C LEU A 199 12.16 8.58 -6.38
N SER A 200 12.30 8.73 -7.70
CA SER A 200 12.07 9.99 -8.44
C SER A 200 10.85 9.93 -9.36
N PHE A 201 9.90 9.01 -9.14
CA PHE A 201 8.74 8.86 -10.01
C PHE A 201 7.77 10.05 -9.94
N GLU A 202 7.81 10.92 -10.93
CA GLU A 202 7.09 12.21 -10.92
C GLU A 202 5.56 12.05 -10.88
N LYS A 203 5.01 11.01 -11.50
CA LYS A 203 3.56 10.86 -11.67
C LYS A 203 2.80 10.51 -10.39
N SER A 204 3.47 10.10 -9.31
CA SER A 204 2.79 9.70 -8.07
C SER A 204 3.65 9.84 -6.83
N THR A 205 3.28 10.78 -5.96
CA THR A 205 3.85 10.95 -4.62
C THR A 205 3.65 9.70 -3.76
N ILE A 206 2.49 9.04 -3.86
CA ILE A 206 2.16 7.79 -3.15
C ILE A 206 3.15 6.68 -3.52
N ARG A 207 3.44 6.53 -4.82
CA ARG A 207 4.39 5.52 -5.29
C ARG A 207 5.80 5.80 -4.77
N ARG A 208 6.26 7.06 -4.84
CA ARG A 208 7.56 7.48 -4.28
C ARG A 208 7.65 7.20 -2.78
N LYS A 209 6.66 7.63 -2.00
CA LYS A 209 6.58 7.42 -0.54
C LYS A 209 6.67 5.94 -0.18
N GLY A 210 5.89 5.09 -0.83
CA GLY A 210 5.94 3.64 -0.59
C GLY A 210 7.28 3.02 -0.98
N CYS A 211 7.84 3.36 -2.14
CA CYS A 211 9.15 2.84 -2.54
C CYS A 211 10.27 3.31 -1.60
N ALA A 212 10.28 4.59 -1.20
CA ALA A 212 11.21 5.10 -0.20
C ALA A 212 11.13 4.33 1.12
N GLY A 213 9.92 4.01 1.58
CA GLY A 213 9.71 3.18 2.76
C GLY A 213 10.22 1.74 2.61
N VAL A 214 9.99 1.10 1.45
CA VAL A 214 10.58 -0.22 1.15
C VAL A 214 12.10 -0.18 1.21
N ILE A 215 12.72 0.82 0.55
CA ILE A 215 14.18 0.97 0.51
C ILE A 215 14.72 1.20 1.92
N LYS A 216 14.14 2.12 2.70
CA LYS A 216 14.51 2.35 4.10
C LYS A 216 14.45 1.05 4.91
N ASN A 217 13.36 0.30 4.81
CA ASN A 217 13.24 -0.95 5.56
C ASN A 217 14.31 -1.97 5.16
N CYS A 218 14.68 -2.04 3.88
CA CYS A 218 15.76 -2.90 3.40
C CYS A 218 17.15 -2.45 3.88
N CYS A 219 17.42 -1.14 3.95
CA CYS A 219 18.67 -0.59 4.47
C CYS A 219 18.92 -0.90 5.96
N PHE A 220 17.89 -1.32 6.71
CA PHE A 220 18.06 -1.77 8.09
C PHE A 220 18.93 -3.04 8.21
N ASP A 221 18.99 -3.87 7.16
CA ASP A 221 19.82 -5.08 7.17
C ASP A 221 21.26 -4.76 6.75
N THR A 222 22.13 -4.56 7.73
CA THR A 222 23.53 -4.16 7.48
C THR A 222 24.34 -5.21 6.71
N SER A 223 23.89 -6.47 6.67
CA SER A 223 24.58 -7.53 5.94
C SER A 223 24.51 -7.37 4.42
N CYS A 224 23.59 -6.54 3.92
CA CYS A 224 23.38 -6.34 2.49
C CYS A 224 24.03 -5.04 1.94
N HIS A 225 24.59 -4.17 2.79
CA HIS A 225 25.11 -2.86 2.40
C HIS A 225 26.18 -2.92 1.33
N ASP A 226 27.16 -3.82 1.45
CA ASP A 226 28.20 -4.02 0.42
C ASP A 226 27.59 -4.30 -0.97
N TRP A 227 26.45 -5.00 -1.01
CA TRP A 227 25.76 -5.27 -2.26
C TRP A 227 24.90 -4.09 -2.72
N LEU A 228 24.20 -3.40 -1.81
CA LEU A 228 23.43 -2.21 -2.14
C LEU A 228 24.29 -1.06 -2.67
N LEU A 229 25.51 -0.91 -2.14
CA LEU A 229 26.51 0.08 -2.56
C LEU A 229 27.39 -0.39 -3.72
N SER A 230 27.27 -1.65 -4.17
CA SER A 230 28.00 -2.15 -5.33
C SER A 230 27.45 -1.59 -6.63
N ASP A 231 28.26 -1.60 -7.70
CA ASP A 231 27.88 -1.20 -9.06
C ASP A 231 26.66 -1.97 -9.63
N VAL A 232 26.25 -3.07 -9.00
CA VAL A 232 25.08 -3.86 -9.42
C VAL A 232 23.76 -3.19 -9.03
N VAL A 233 23.71 -2.59 -7.84
CA VAL A 233 22.51 -1.92 -7.32
C VAL A 233 22.67 -0.41 -7.41
N ASP A 234 23.87 0.08 -7.08
CA ASP A 234 24.27 1.48 -7.08
C ASP A 234 23.19 2.37 -6.45
N ILE A 235 22.83 2.07 -5.19
CA ILE A 235 21.65 2.68 -4.57
C ILE A 235 21.82 4.16 -4.24
N LEU A 236 23.07 4.61 -4.05
CA LEU A 236 23.39 5.92 -3.48
C LEU A 236 22.91 7.09 -4.36
N PRO A 237 23.17 7.11 -5.68
CA PRO A 237 22.59 8.13 -6.57
C PRO A 237 21.06 8.23 -6.46
N TYR A 238 20.35 7.10 -6.40
CA TYR A 238 18.88 7.08 -6.34
C TYR A 238 18.33 7.62 -5.02
N LEU A 239 19.05 7.42 -3.91
CA LEU A 239 18.68 7.98 -2.60
C LEU A 239 18.93 9.49 -2.52
N LEU A 240 20.05 9.95 -3.09
CA LEU A 240 20.50 11.33 -2.99
C LEU A 240 19.82 12.25 -4.02
N LEU A 241 19.50 11.75 -5.22
CA LEU A 241 18.93 12.58 -6.29
C LEU A 241 17.61 13.26 -5.88
N PRO A 242 16.64 12.60 -5.21
CA PRO A 242 15.46 13.28 -4.70
C PRO A 242 15.77 14.30 -3.58
N LEU A 243 16.92 14.21 -2.91
CA LEU A 243 17.33 15.14 -1.86
C LEU A 243 18.11 16.35 -2.38
N ALA A 244 18.66 16.24 -3.60
CA ALA A 244 19.40 17.30 -4.27
C ALA A 244 18.49 18.38 -4.89
N GLY A 245 18.96 19.62 -4.86
CA GLY A 245 18.32 20.77 -5.50
C GLY A 245 19.23 21.41 -6.56
N PRO A 246 18.99 22.69 -6.91
CA PRO A 246 19.74 23.39 -7.95
C PRO A 246 21.01 24.07 -7.39
N GLU A 247 21.55 23.57 -6.28
CA GLU A 247 22.75 24.15 -5.68
C GLU A 247 23.97 23.96 -6.57
N GLU A 248 24.79 25.01 -6.66
CA GLU A 248 26.10 24.96 -7.31
C GLU A 248 27.16 24.57 -6.26
N PHE A 249 27.89 23.51 -6.54
CA PHE A 249 29.10 23.12 -5.82
C PHE A 249 30.34 23.57 -6.60
N ASP A 250 31.48 23.71 -5.95
CA ASP A 250 32.74 23.91 -6.68
C ASP A 250 33.16 22.63 -7.43
N ASP A 251 34.20 22.73 -8.27
CA ASP A 251 34.63 21.61 -9.11
C ASP A 251 35.19 20.43 -8.28
N GLU A 252 35.78 20.70 -7.10
CA GLU A 252 36.33 19.65 -6.23
C GLU A 252 35.19 18.86 -5.56
N ASP A 253 34.20 19.56 -4.99
CA ASP A 253 33.03 18.95 -4.39
C ASP A 253 32.18 18.22 -5.44
N ASN A 254 31.94 18.81 -6.62
CA ASN A 254 31.22 18.13 -7.71
C ASN A 254 31.93 16.84 -8.14
N ALA A 255 33.26 16.85 -8.30
CA ALA A 255 34.01 15.67 -8.71
C ALA A 255 33.92 14.51 -7.70
N SER A 256 33.59 14.80 -6.43
CA SER A 256 33.39 13.80 -5.38
C SER A 256 31.99 13.16 -5.39
N LEU A 257 31.01 13.79 -6.04
CA LEU A 257 29.65 13.28 -6.13
C LEU A 257 29.53 12.16 -7.17
N PRO A 258 28.59 11.22 -7.00
CA PRO A 258 28.17 10.33 -8.08
C PRO A 258 27.80 11.10 -9.35
N LEU A 259 28.07 10.50 -10.53
CA LEU A 259 27.89 11.16 -11.82
C LEU A 259 26.49 11.75 -12.04
N ASP A 260 25.44 11.06 -11.57
CA ASP A 260 24.05 11.52 -11.70
C ASP A 260 23.71 12.76 -10.85
N LEU A 261 24.58 13.15 -9.91
CA LEU A 261 24.42 14.32 -9.03
C LEU A 261 25.31 15.50 -9.41
N GLN A 262 26.21 15.32 -10.37
CA GLN A 262 27.10 16.39 -10.81
C GLN A 262 26.35 17.35 -11.74
N TYR A 263 26.55 18.65 -11.55
CA TYR A 263 26.05 19.70 -12.46
C TYR A 263 24.55 19.57 -12.79
N LEU A 264 23.72 19.44 -11.76
CA LEU A 264 22.26 19.33 -11.91
C LEU A 264 21.65 20.57 -12.59
N SER A 265 20.55 20.37 -13.31
CA SER A 265 19.82 21.46 -13.97
C SER A 265 19.31 22.50 -12.95
N PRO A 266 19.25 23.80 -13.30
CA PRO A 266 18.62 24.84 -12.46
C PRO A 266 17.15 24.54 -12.11
N ASP A 267 16.45 23.73 -12.93
CA ASP A 267 15.07 23.32 -12.68
C ASP A 267 14.96 22.12 -11.72
N LYS A 268 16.09 21.56 -11.26
CA LYS A 268 16.10 20.41 -10.36
C LYS A 268 15.52 20.82 -9.01
N THR A 269 14.40 20.19 -8.65
CA THR A 269 13.77 20.38 -7.34
C THR A 269 13.95 19.15 -6.46
N ARG A 270 14.02 19.40 -5.15
CA ARG A 270 13.99 18.35 -4.13
C ARG A 270 12.62 17.68 -4.10
N GLU A 271 12.56 16.50 -3.50
CA GLU A 271 11.32 15.88 -3.10
C GLU A 271 10.49 16.88 -2.28
N THR A 272 9.28 17.08 -2.75
CA THR A 272 8.30 18.03 -2.24
C THR A 272 7.68 17.57 -0.93
N ASP A 273 7.50 16.25 -0.75
CA ASP A 273 6.89 15.67 0.43
C ASP A 273 7.91 15.56 1.60
N PRO A 274 7.71 16.28 2.72
CA PRO A 274 8.65 16.28 3.84
C PRO A 274 8.84 14.91 4.49
N GLU A 275 7.80 14.08 4.54
CA GLU A 275 7.87 12.74 5.12
C GLU A 275 8.71 11.79 4.26
N THR A 276 8.53 11.84 2.94
CA THR A 276 9.35 11.09 1.99
C THR A 276 10.80 11.54 2.04
N ARG A 277 11.08 12.85 2.13
CA ARG A 277 12.45 13.34 2.36
C ARG A 277 13.08 12.77 3.63
N ARG A 278 12.35 12.80 4.75
CA ARG A 278 12.83 12.22 6.01
C ARG A 278 13.13 10.73 5.84
N THR A 279 12.25 9.99 5.17
CA THR A 279 12.42 8.55 4.91
C THR A 279 13.68 8.26 4.09
N LEU A 280 13.96 9.07 3.06
CA LEU A 280 15.17 8.96 2.26
C LEU A 280 16.43 9.29 3.07
N ILE A 281 16.38 10.34 3.90
CA ILE A 281 17.48 10.68 4.81
C ILE A 281 17.75 9.54 5.80
N ASP A 282 16.72 8.96 6.41
CA ASP A 282 16.85 7.78 7.27
C ASP A 282 17.54 6.62 6.54
N ALA A 283 17.19 6.38 5.26
CA ALA A 283 17.80 5.32 4.46
C ALA A 283 19.28 5.60 4.16
N VAL A 284 19.64 6.86 3.85
CA VAL A 284 21.03 7.29 3.65
C VAL A 284 21.85 7.15 4.94
N PHE A 285 21.28 7.49 6.09
CA PHE A 285 21.98 7.30 7.38
C PHE A 285 22.18 5.84 7.77
N GLN A 286 21.41 4.92 7.17
CA GLN A 286 21.49 3.50 7.47
C GLN A 286 22.47 2.75 6.59
N VAL A 287 22.67 3.16 5.33
CA VAL A 287 23.47 2.43 4.32
C VAL A 287 24.91 2.93 4.23
#